data_AF-A0A8E6KKB8-F1
#
_entry.id   AF-A0A8E6KKB8-F1
#
_cell.length_a   1.000
_cell.length_b   1.000
_cell.length_c   1.000
_cell.angle_alpha   90.00
_cell.angle_beta   90.00
_cell.angle_gamma   90.00
#
_symmetry.space_group_name_H-M   'P 1'
#
loop_
_entity.id
_entity.type
_entity.pdbx_description
1 polymer ?
#
loop_
_entity_poly.entity_id
_entity_poly.type
_entity_poly.pdbx_seq_one_letter_code
_entity_poly.pdbx_strand_id
1 'polypeptide(L)'
;MPISICKHGAPFVVQHENRYGSGASQSSSLSKSIRHISNSHEEIKFISCYSANGACFSNAQMLANASGRPVIGYYGKINKLTASLDNSGRIFRPQHKLAANICYVGNRLLSAPVQLGFSLKHLLTCHSNGNVR
;
A
#
# COMPACT_ATOMS: atom_id res chain seq x y z
N MET A 1 6.95 13.43 15.73
CA MET A 1 5.50 13.11 15.61
C MET A 1 5.40 12.02 14.56
N PRO A 2 4.75 10.88 14.84
CA PRO A 2 4.70 9.75 13.91
C PRO A 2 4.09 10.17 12.57
N ILE A 3 4.79 9.88 11.48
CA ILE A 3 4.34 10.25 10.13
C ILE A 3 3.15 9.38 9.77
N SER A 4 2.01 9.98 9.46
CA SER A 4 0.80 9.25 9.05
C SER A 4 0.47 9.55 7.59
N ILE A 5 0.27 8.51 6.80
CA ILE A 5 -0.02 8.62 5.37
C ILE A 5 -1.30 7.85 5.09
N CYS A 6 -2.27 8.54 4.50
CA CYS A 6 -3.53 7.95 4.09
C CYS A 6 -3.53 7.76 2.57
N LYS A 7 -3.76 6.53 2.11
CA LYS A 7 -3.92 6.21 0.68
C LYS A 7 -5.00 5.16 0.50
N HIS A 8 -5.71 5.21 -0.62
CA HIS A 8 -6.52 4.06 -1.03
C HIS A 8 -5.60 2.91 -1.43
N GLY A 9 -6.06 1.70 -1.15
CA GLY A 9 -5.28 0.50 -1.41
C GLY A 9 -6.16 -0.73 -1.38
N ALA A 10 -5.58 -1.80 -1.88
CA ALA A 10 -6.09 -3.15 -1.86
C ALA A 10 -4.89 -4.09 -1.67
N PRO A 11 -5.10 -5.41 -1.51
CA PRO A 11 -3.97 -6.33 -1.45
C PRO A 11 -3.04 -6.11 -2.63
N PHE A 12 -1.75 -5.88 -2.35
CA PHE A 12 -0.68 -5.69 -3.32
C PHE A 12 -0.78 -4.45 -4.24
N VAL A 13 -1.83 -3.63 -4.11
CA VAL A 13 -2.09 -2.45 -4.93
C VAL A 13 -2.25 -1.22 -4.05
N VAL A 14 -1.63 -0.11 -4.42
CA VAL A 14 -1.84 1.18 -3.76
C VAL A 14 -2.15 2.26 -4.80
N GLN A 15 -2.96 3.22 -4.40
CA GLN A 15 -3.17 4.43 -5.16
C GLN A 15 -2.12 5.48 -4.80
N HIS A 16 -1.47 6.05 -5.81
CA HIS A 16 -0.59 7.20 -5.68
C HIS A 16 -0.76 8.10 -6.90
N GLU A 17 -0.86 9.42 -6.71
CA GLU A 17 -1.06 10.40 -7.79
C GLU A 17 -2.20 10.03 -8.76
N ASN A 18 -3.36 9.64 -8.21
CA ASN A 18 -4.54 9.18 -8.95
C ASN A 18 -4.36 7.93 -9.83
N ARG A 19 -3.22 7.25 -9.74
CA ARG A 19 -2.95 5.98 -10.43
C ARG A 19 -2.92 4.83 -9.45
N TYR A 20 -3.53 3.71 -9.83
CA TYR A 20 -3.37 2.45 -9.13
C TYR A 20 -2.16 1.71 -9.69
N GLY A 21 -1.31 1.20 -8.82
CA GLY A 21 -0.19 0.37 -9.21
C GLY A 21 0.18 -0.60 -8.09
N SER A 22 1.11 -1.50 -8.37
CA SER A 22 1.61 -2.41 -7.35
C SER A 22 2.24 -1.65 -6.18
N GLY A 23 2.12 -2.17 -4.96
CA GLY A 23 2.80 -1.62 -3.79
C GLY A 23 4.31 -1.51 -4.02
N ALA A 24 4.90 -2.50 -4.68
CA ALA A 24 6.29 -2.53 -5.11
C ALA A 24 6.65 -1.34 -6.02
N SER A 25 5.86 -1.08 -7.07
CA SER A 25 6.15 0.02 -8.00
C SER A 25 6.00 1.41 -7.39
N GLN A 26 5.07 1.56 -6.43
CA GLN A 26 4.71 2.86 -5.87
C GLN A 26 5.47 3.21 -4.59
N SER A 27 6.05 2.22 -3.90
CA SER A 27 6.71 2.43 -2.61
C SER A 27 7.91 3.39 -2.68
N SER A 28 8.66 3.40 -3.79
CA SER A 28 9.77 4.33 -4.00
C SER A 28 9.31 5.78 -4.11
N SER A 29 8.26 6.07 -4.89
CA SER A 29 7.71 7.42 -5.03
C SER A 29 7.06 7.90 -3.73
N LEU A 30 6.34 7.00 -3.05
CA LEU A 30 5.81 7.25 -1.70
C LEU A 30 6.94 7.56 -0.70
N SER A 31 8.00 6.75 -0.68
CA SER A 31 9.18 6.96 0.18
C SER A 31 9.82 8.33 -0.04
N LYS A 32 10.02 8.74 -1.30
CA LYS A 32 10.53 10.08 -1.64
C LYS A 32 9.61 11.18 -1.10
N SER A 33 8.30 11.06 -1.33
CA SER A 33 7.30 12.02 -0.84
C SER A 33 7.34 12.17 0.69
N ILE A 34 7.57 11.07 1.42
CA ILE A 34 7.67 11.06 2.88
C ILE A 34 8.91 11.80 3.37
N ARG A 35 10.05 11.57 2.73
CA ARG A 35 11.32 12.23 3.08
C ARG A 35 11.22 13.75 2.95
N HIS A 36 10.46 14.25 1.97
CA HIS A 36 10.19 15.69 1.86
C HIS A 36 9.36 16.25 3.01
N ILE A 37 8.53 15.44 3.66
CA ILE A 37 7.69 15.85 4.80
C ILE A 37 8.48 15.79 6.11
N SER A 38 9.29 14.75 6.31
CA SER A 38 10.10 14.61 7.51
C SER A 38 11.29 13.69 7.29
N ASN A 39 12.46 14.17 7.73
CA ASN A 39 13.71 13.44 7.77
C ASN A 39 13.89 12.60 9.06
N SER A 40 12.87 12.55 9.94
CA SER A 40 12.94 11.71 11.14
C SER A 40 13.04 10.24 10.75
N HIS A 41 13.70 9.41 11.56
CA HIS A 41 13.69 7.95 11.40
C HIS A 41 12.51 7.30 12.15
N GLU A 42 11.50 8.08 12.51
CA GLU A 42 10.33 7.62 13.24
C GLU A 42 9.53 6.59 12.42
N GLU A 43 8.65 5.87 13.09
CA GLU A 43 7.73 4.95 12.45
C GLU A 43 6.72 5.67 11.53
N ILE A 44 6.35 5.00 10.43
CA ILE A 44 5.36 5.49 9.47
C ILE A 44 4.06 4.72 9.66
N LYS A 45 2.97 5.42 9.97
CA LYS A 45 1.60 4.86 9.96
C LYS A 45 1.03 4.90 8.55
N PHE A 46 0.99 3.74 7.89
CA PHE A 46 0.49 3.61 6.52
C PHE A 46 -0.99 3.17 6.51
N ILE A 47 -1.86 4.16 6.64
CA ILE A 47 -3.32 4.02 6.71
C ILE A 47 -3.84 3.79 5.30
N SER A 48 -3.89 2.52 4.90
CA SER A 48 -4.40 2.08 3.62
C SER A 48 -5.05 0.71 3.76
N CYS A 49 -6.20 0.51 3.11
CA CYS A 49 -6.93 -0.75 3.21
C CYS A 49 -6.04 -1.91 2.73
N TYR A 50 -6.05 -2.99 3.49
CA TYR A 50 -5.31 -4.22 3.23
C TYR A 50 -3.80 -4.02 3.13
N SER A 51 -3.25 -2.95 3.72
CA SER A 51 -1.82 -2.64 3.59
C SER A 51 -0.91 -3.67 4.27
N ALA A 52 -1.41 -4.43 5.25
CA ALA A 52 -0.70 -5.55 5.88
C ALA A 52 -0.96 -6.92 5.22
N ASN A 53 -1.91 -7.02 4.28
CA ASN A 53 -2.26 -8.29 3.64
C ASN A 53 -1.12 -8.80 2.76
N GLY A 54 -0.82 -10.10 2.84
CA GLY A 54 0.26 -10.72 2.08
C GLY A 54 1.61 -10.77 2.80
N ALA A 55 1.65 -10.42 4.10
CA ALA A 55 2.84 -10.53 4.95
C ALA A 55 4.08 -9.85 4.34
N CYS A 56 5.10 -10.61 3.96
CA CYS A 56 6.32 -10.08 3.36
C CYS A 56 6.09 -9.44 1.97
N PHE A 57 5.03 -9.84 1.27
CA PHE A 57 4.61 -9.24 0.00
C PHE A 57 3.67 -8.06 0.17
N SER A 58 3.35 -7.65 1.40
CA SER A 58 2.35 -6.60 1.65
C SER A 58 2.82 -5.21 1.21
N ASN A 59 1.87 -4.30 0.97
CA ASN A 59 2.20 -2.92 0.59
C ASN A 59 2.97 -2.19 1.70
N ALA A 60 2.66 -2.47 2.98
CA ALA A 60 3.39 -1.94 4.11
C ALA A 60 4.84 -2.42 4.14
N GLN A 61 5.09 -3.72 3.86
CA GLN A 61 6.46 -4.23 3.73
C GLN A 61 7.21 -3.58 2.56
N MET A 62 6.54 -3.35 1.42
CA MET A 62 7.15 -2.66 0.28
C MET A 62 7.57 -1.23 0.64
N LEU A 63 6.74 -0.51 1.40
CA LEU A 63 7.07 0.82 1.90
C LEU A 63 8.17 0.80 2.95
N ALA A 64 8.20 -0.19 3.84
CA ALA A 64 9.28 -0.35 4.83
C ALA A 64 10.63 -0.56 4.13
N ASN A 65 10.68 -1.46 3.14
CA ASN A 65 11.89 -1.72 2.35
C ASN A 65 12.35 -0.48 1.58
N ALA A 66 11.44 0.29 0.99
CA ALA A 66 11.77 1.48 0.20
C ALA A 66 12.14 2.71 1.06
N SER A 67 11.57 2.83 2.25
CA SER A 67 11.86 3.94 3.16
C SER A 67 13.07 3.70 4.05
N GLY A 68 13.40 2.43 4.32
CA GLY A 68 14.39 2.05 5.31
C GLY A 68 13.88 2.25 6.74
N ARG A 69 12.57 2.39 6.94
CA ARG A 69 11.93 2.71 8.23
C ARG A 69 10.89 1.68 8.62
N PRO A 70 10.58 1.52 9.92
CA PRO A 70 9.42 0.75 10.35
C PRO A 70 8.11 1.36 9.81
N VAL A 71 7.22 0.51 9.32
CA VAL A 71 5.91 0.91 8.79
C VAL A 71 4.82 0.10 9.47
N ILE A 72 3.82 0.76 10.04
CA ILE A 72 2.58 0.11 10.46
C ILE A 72 1.65 -0.02 9.26
N GLY A 73 1.25 -1.25 8.95
CA GLY A 73 0.16 -1.56 8.02
C GLY A 73 -1.06 -2.13 8.75
N TYR A 74 -2.18 -2.23 8.06
CA TYR A 74 -3.46 -2.66 8.63
C TYR A 74 -4.08 -3.77 7.78
N TYR A 75 -4.70 -4.75 8.44
CA TYR A 75 -5.45 -5.80 7.77
C TYR A 75 -6.87 -5.34 7.47
N GLY A 76 -7.42 -5.77 6.34
CA GLY A 76 -8.81 -5.46 5.99
C GLY A 76 -9.05 -3.99 5.63
N LYS A 77 -10.31 -3.55 5.72
CA LYS A 77 -10.68 -2.15 5.48
C LYS A 77 -10.32 -1.31 6.70
N ILE A 78 -9.71 -0.15 6.47
CA ILE A 78 -9.26 0.75 7.53
C ILE A 78 -9.63 2.20 7.21
N ASN A 79 -9.84 3.02 8.24
CA ASN A 79 -9.99 4.47 8.15
C ASN A 79 -9.12 5.12 9.25
N LYS A 80 -9.09 6.46 9.32
CA LYS A 80 -8.25 7.17 10.31
C LYS A 80 -8.64 6.88 11.76
N LEU A 81 -9.93 6.70 12.05
CA LEU A 81 -10.43 6.42 13.39
C LEU A 81 -10.01 5.02 13.84
N THR A 82 -10.22 4.01 12.98
CA THR A 82 -9.84 2.63 13.29
C THR A 82 -8.33 2.45 13.36
N ALA A 83 -7.57 3.17 12.54
CA ALA A 83 -6.10 3.18 12.59
C ALA A 83 -5.51 3.82 13.87
N SER A 84 -6.32 4.58 14.61
CA SER A 84 -5.92 5.23 15.87
C SER A 84 -6.11 4.33 17.09
N LEU A 85 -6.74 3.15 16.92
CA LEU A 85 -6.89 2.17 18.00
C LEU A 85 -5.58 1.42 18.25
N ASP A 86 -5.20 1.28 19.52
CA ASP A 86 -3.86 0.86 19.99
C ASP A 86 -3.39 -0.56 19.60
N ASN A 87 -4.19 -1.34 18.87
CA ASN A 87 -3.82 -2.70 18.42
C ASN A 87 -4.27 -3.03 17.00
N SER A 88 -4.65 -2.02 16.21
CA SER A 88 -5.22 -2.23 14.88
C SER A 88 -4.17 -2.55 13.80
N GLY A 89 -2.89 -2.25 14.06
CA GLY A 89 -1.81 -2.26 13.08
C GLY A 89 -0.74 -3.32 13.32
N ARG A 90 -0.11 -3.79 12.24
CA ARG A 90 1.08 -4.64 12.25
C ARG A 90 2.29 -3.85 11.81
N ILE A 91 3.37 -3.92 12.58
CA ILE A 91 4.65 -3.30 12.25
C ILE A 91 5.43 -4.19 11.27
N PHE A 92 5.91 -3.59 10.19
CA PHE A 92 6.82 -4.17 9.22
C PHE A 92 8.15 -3.43 9.28
N ARG A 93 9.25 -4.19 9.36
CA ARG A 93 10.60 -3.63 9.38
C ARG A 93 11.30 -3.90 8.05
N PRO A 94 12.23 -3.03 7.61
CA PRO A 94 12.98 -3.23 6.37
C PRO A 94 13.66 -4.61 6.37
N GLN A 95 13.50 -5.33 5.26
CA GLN A 95 14.15 -6.62 5.04
C GLN A 95 15.55 -6.43 4.47
N HIS A 96 16.39 -7.45 4.61
CA HIS A 96 17.67 -7.50 3.91
C HIS A 96 17.47 -7.53 2.39
N LYS A 97 18.48 -7.07 1.63
CA LYS A 97 18.38 -6.77 0.19
C LYS A 97 17.83 -7.93 -0.67
N LEU A 98 18.25 -9.17 -0.40
CA LEU A 98 17.78 -10.35 -1.14
C LEU A 98 16.29 -10.62 -0.90
N ALA A 99 15.86 -10.75 0.36
CA ALA A 99 14.44 -10.92 0.69
C ALA A 99 13.60 -9.75 0.19
N ALA A 100 14.09 -8.51 0.29
CA ALA A 100 13.39 -7.34 -0.20
C ALA A 100 13.13 -7.44 -1.72
N ASN A 101 14.10 -7.90 -2.52
CA ASN A 101 13.94 -8.11 -3.95
C ASN A 101 12.92 -9.22 -4.28
N ILE A 102 12.98 -10.36 -3.56
CA ILE A 102 12.01 -11.45 -3.75
C ILE A 102 10.60 -10.95 -3.43
N CYS A 103 10.45 -10.22 -2.32
CA CYS A 103 9.17 -9.67 -1.89
C CYS A 103 8.64 -8.61 -2.86
N TYR A 104 9.54 -7.81 -3.45
CA TYR A 104 9.21 -6.83 -4.50
C TYR A 104 8.59 -7.52 -5.73
N VAL A 105 9.25 -8.56 -6.24
CA VAL A 105 8.75 -9.32 -7.40
C VAL A 105 7.43 -10.00 -7.07
N GLY A 106 7.33 -10.65 -5.90
CA GLY A 106 6.12 -11.31 -5.44
C GLY A 106 4.93 -10.34 -5.33
N ASN A 107 5.10 -9.18 -4.69
CA ASN A 107 4.06 -8.14 -4.62
C ASN A 107 3.61 -7.71 -6.02
N ARG A 108 4.56 -7.47 -6.94
CA ARG A 108 4.25 -7.04 -8.30
C ARG A 108 3.43 -8.09 -9.07
N LEU A 109 3.79 -9.36 -8.98
CA LEU A 109 3.05 -10.46 -9.62
C LEU A 109 1.64 -10.62 -9.02
N LEU A 110 1.53 -10.60 -7.69
CA LEU A 110 0.24 -10.74 -7.00
C LEU A 110 -0.69 -9.53 -7.21
N SER A 111 -0.14 -8.39 -7.59
CA SER A 111 -0.94 -7.19 -7.91
C SER A 111 -1.70 -7.29 -9.23
N ALA A 112 -1.22 -8.10 -10.18
CA ALA A 112 -1.82 -8.22 -11.51
C ALA A 112 -3.29 -8.67 -11.50
N PRO A 113 -3.68 -9.78 -10.83
CA PRO A 113 -5.09 -10.19 -10.78
C PRO A 113 -5.98 -9.15 -10.09
N VAL A 114 -5.47 -8.46 -9.07
CA VAL A 114 -6.23 -7.41 -8.36
C VAL A 114 -6.49 -6.21 -9.27
N GLN A 115 -5.48 -5.78 -10.04
CA GLN A 115 -5.63 -4.67 -10.99
C GLN A 115 -6.55 -5.04 -12.15
N LEU A 116 -6.46 -6.26 -12.69
CA LEU A 116 -7.38 -6.75 -13.71
C LEU A 116 -8.83 -6.74 -13.20
N GLY A 117 -9.06 -7.16 -11.95
CA GLY A 117 -10.36 -7.07 -11.31
C GLY A 117 -10.91 -5.64 -11.25
N PHE A 118 -10.07 -4.65 -10.93
CA PHE A 118 -10.47 -3.24 -10.96
C PHE A 118 -10.81 -2.75 -12.36
N SER A 119 -9.98 -3.05 -13.35
CA SER A 119 -10.21 -2.66 -14.74
C SER A 119 -11.49 -3.29 -15.31
N LEU A 120 -11.73 -4.57 -15.03
CA LEU A 120 -12.94 -5.27 -15.46
C LEU A 120 -14.19 -4.69 -14.82
N LYS A 121 -14.16 -4.47 -13.49
CA LYS A 121 -15.28 -3.84 -12.78
C LYS A 121 -15.58 -2.46 -13.36
N HIS A 122 -14.55 -1.65 -13.60
CA HIS A 122 -14.69 -0.33 -14.20
C HIS A 122 -15.36 -0.41 -15.58
N LEU A 123 -14.89 -1.31 -16.45
CA LEU A 123 -15.46 -1.52 -17.79
C LEU A 123 -16.93 -1.92 -17.73
N LEU A 124 -17.29 -2.86 -16.86
CA LEU A 124 -18.68 -3.30 -16.67
C LEU A 124 -19.58 -2.17 -16.15
N THR A 125 -19.10 -1.38 -15.19
CA THR A 125 -19.88 -0.23 -14.66
C THR A 125 -20.03 0.89 -15.68
N CYS A 126 -19.01 1.17 -16.50
CA CYS A 126 -19.11 2.16 -17.57
C CYS A 126 -20.07 1.69 -18.67
N HIS A 127 -20.03 0.41 -19.05
CA HIS A 127 -20.95 -0.16 -20.04
C HIS A 127 -22.40 -0.15 -19.54
N SER A 128 -22.62 -0.39 -18.24
CA SER A 128 -23.96 -0.34 -17.63
C SER A 128 -24.58 1.07 -17.66
N ASN A 129 -23.77 2.13 -17.53
CA ASN A 129 -24.25 3.52 -17.60
C ASN A 129 -24.49 4.00 -19.04
N GLY A 130 -24.02 3.26 -20.06
CA GLY A 130 -24.31 3.54 -21.47
C GLY A 130 -25.64 3.00 -21.96
N ASN A 131 -26.32 2.16 -21.16
CA ASN A 131 -27.57 1.48 -21.52
C ASN A 131 -28.82 2.05 -20.82
N VAL A 132 -28.72 3.27 -20.26
CA VAL A 132 -29.88 4.04 -19.79
C VAL A 132 -30.23 5.07 -20.86
N ARG A 133 -31.03 4.64 -21.84
CA ARG A 133 -31.84 5.51 -22.71
C ARG A 133 -33.24 4.94 -22.80
#